data_AF-A0A7S2JK65-F1
#
_entry.id   AF-A0A7S2JK65-F1
#
_cell.length_a   1.000
_cell.length_b   1.000
_cell.length_c   1.000
_cell.angle_alpha   90.00
_cell.angle_beta   90.00
_cell.angle_gamma   90.00
#
_symmetry.space_group_name_H-M   'P 1'
#
loop_
_entity.id
_entity.type
_entity.pdbx_description
1 polymer ?
#
loop_
_entity_poly.entity_id
_entity_poly.type
_entity_poly.pdbx_seq_one_letter_code
_entity_poly.pdbx_strand_id
1 'polypeptide(L)'
;RGFYLSEHGLPNLDIAAANVARGRDFGLPSYNDAREIYGLPRLTSFEELISDEHYRSLLSSLYNGSIDTLDAYVGMMAEPPAMGALVGELARAVIIEHFTRVRAGDRFWYENSAPGGPQLSKEVLAEIKSTTFGDLLARNINISSSRWASPFSPTEECLHGDQTDDLG
;
A
#
# COMPACT_ATOMS: atom_id res chain seq x y z
N ARG A 1 9.13 -16.07 -7.93
CA ARG A 1 7.93 -16.86 -7.52
C ARG A 1 6.70 -16.01 -7.87
N GLY A 2 5.75 -16.54 -8.65
CA GLY A 2 4.51 -15.82 -8.99
C GLY A 2 3.52 -15.84 -7.83
N PHE A 3 2.67 -14.82 -7.74
CA PHE A 3 1.57 -14.75 -6.76
C PHE A 3 0.32 -15.37 -7.39
N TYR A 4 0.10 -16.65 -7.12
CA TYR A 4 -1.01 -17.40 -7.69
C TYR A 4 -2.15 -17.50 -6.68
N LEU A 5 -3.35 -17.10 -7.10
CA LEU A 5 -4.58 -17.50 -6.41
C LEU A 5 -5.04 -18.83 -7.01
N SER A 6 -5.08 -19.87 -6.19
CA SER A 6 -5.68 -21.15 -6.53
C SER A 6 -6.96 -21.32 -5.73
N GLU A 7 -8.09 -21.38 -6.42
CA GLU A 7 -9.33 -21.94 -5.89
C GLU A 7 -9.59 -23.29 -6.55
N HIS A 8 -10.19 -24.22 -5.81
CA HIS A 8 -10.48 -25.57 -6.29
C HIS A 8 -11.26 -25.54 -7.61
N GLY A 9 -10.60 -25.89 -8.72
CA GLY A 9 -11.20 -26.01 -10.05
C GLY A 9 -11.01 -24.81 -10.99
N LEU A 10 -10.37 -23.72 -10.54
CA LEU A 10 -10.03 -22.58 -11.41
C LEU A 10 -8.53 -22.59 -11.77
N PRO A 11 -8.16 -22.13 -12.98
CA PRO A 11 -6.76 -21.98 -13.36
C PRO A 11 -6.08 -20.94 -12.46
N ASN A 12 -4.81 -21.21 -12.11
CA ASN A 12 -3.99 -20.34 -11.28
C ASN A 12 -3.93 -18.91 -11.88
N LEU A 13 -4.43 -17.93 -11.14
CA LEU A 13 -4.42 -16.53 -11.58
C LEU A 13 -3.12 -15.85 -11.13
N ASP A 14 -2.32 -15.36 -12.09
CA ASP A 14 -1.22 -14.44 -11.79
C ASP A 14 -1.80 -13.05 -11.47
N ILE A 15 -1.79 -12.67 -10.19
CA ILE A 15 -2.40 -11.42 -9.75
C ILE A 15 -1.65 -10.18 -10.25
N ALA A 16 -0.34 -10.28 -10.50
CA ALA A 16 0.44 -9.15 -11.00
C ALA A 16 0.07 -8.87 -12.46
N ALA A 17 0.03 -9.93 -13.28
CA ALA A 17 -0.45 -9.82 -14.66
C ALA A 17 -1.92 -9.36 -14.72
N ALA A 18 -2.77 -9.87 -13.83
CA ALA A 18 -4.18 -9.47 -13.73
C ALA A 18 -4.33 -7.99 -13.35
N ASN A 19 -3.49 -7.44 -12.47
CA ASN A 19 -3.53 -6.03 -12.10
C ASN A 19 -3.13 -5.12 -13.28
N VAL A 20 -2.13 -5.51 -14.06
CA VAL A 20 -1.75 -4.78 -15.29
C VAL A 20 -2.89 -4.81 -16.30
N ALA A 21 -3.45 -5.99 -16.59
CA ALA A 21 -4.56 -6.13 -17.52
C ALA A 21 -5.79 -5.31 -17.07
N ARG A 22 -6.17 -5.43 -15.79
CA ARG A 22 -7.27 -4.67 -15.20
C ARG A 22 -7.05 -3.16 -15.29
N GLY A 23 -5.82 -2.70 -15.07
CA GLY A 23 -5.47 -1.28 -15.20
C GLY A 23 -5.75 -0.76 -16.60
N ARG A 24 -5.35 -1.53 -17.63
CA ARG A 24 -5.61 -1.19 -19.03
C ARG A 24 -7.10 -1.25 -19.38
N ASP A 25 -7.82 -2.27 -18.92
CA ASP A 25 -9.25 -2.42 -19.16
C ASP A 25 -10.08 -1.27 -18.58
N PHE A 26 -9.70 -0.77 -17.39
CA PHE A 26 -10.34 0.40 -16.78
C PHE A 26 -9.81 1.74 -17.28
N GLY A 27 -8.87 1.74 -18.23
CA GLY A 27 -8.28 2.96 -18.79
C GLY A 27 -7.51 3.77 -17.77
N LEU A 28 -6.79 3.11 -16.85
CA LEU A 28 -5.85 3.81 -15.97
C LEU A 28 -4.80 4.54 -16.81
N PRO A 29 -4.38 5.74 -16.39
CA PRO A 29 -3.34 6.49 -17.07
C PRO A 29 -2.00 5.73 -17.07
N SER A 30 -1.09 6.16 -17.95
CA SER A 30 0.32 5.76 -17.85
C SER A 30 0.93 6.24 -16.53
N TYR A 31 2.07 5.69 -16.15
CA TYR A 31 2.80 6.09 -14.95
C TYR A 31 3.13 7.58 -14.95
N ASN A 32 3.66 8.13 -16.04
CA ASN A 32 4.01 9.55 -16.11
C ASN A 32 2.77 10.46 -16.13
N ASP A 33 1.69 10.04 -16.78
CA ASP A 33 0.43 10.80 -16.74
C ASP A 33 -0.17 10.77 -15.32
N ALA A 34 -0.08 9.64 -14.63
CA ALA A 34 -0.46 9.55 -13.22
C ALA A 34 0.40 10.47 -12.35
N ARG A 35 1.73 10.52 -12.54
CA ARG A 35 2.61 11.47 -11.84
C ARG A 35 2.12 12.90 -12.01
N GLU A 36 1.85 13.31 -13.24
CA GLU A 36 1.37 14.67 -13.54
C GLU A 36 0.00 14.97 -12.90
N ILE A 37 -0.96 14.03 -12.98
CA ILE A 37 -2.28 14.16 -12.33
C ILE A 37 -2.15 14.41 -10.83
N TYR A 38 -1.18 13.78 -10.18
CA TYR A 38 -0.90 13.95 -8.74
C TYR A 38 0.12 15.07 -8.45
N GLY A 39 0.45 15.91 -9.43
CA GLY A 39 1.32 17.08 -9.26
C GLY A 39 2.81 16.74 -9.12
N LEU A 40 3.21 15.54 -9.49
CA LEU A 40 4.60 15.08 -9.51
C LEU A 40 5.22 15.32 -10.90
N PRO A 41 6.54 15.59 -10.98
CA PRO A 41 7.21 15.75 -12.26
C PRO A 41 7.24 14.43 -13.03
N ARG A 42 7.07 14.49 -14.35
CA ARG A 42 7.28 13.34 -15.25
C ARG A 42 8.75 12.92 -15.20
N LEU A 43 8.99 11.61 -15.31
CA LEU A 43 10.34 11.08 -15.47
C LEU A 43 10.70 11.00 -16.95
N THR A 44 11.96 11.26 -17.30
CA THR A 44 12.41 11.25 -18.70
C THR A 44 12.98 9.92 -19.16
N SER A 45 13.38 9.07 -18.22
CA SER A 45 13.98 7.77 -18.52
C SER A 45 13.85 6.77 -17.37
N PHE A 46 14.08 5.48 -17.65
CA PHE A 46 14.00 4.43 -16.62
C PHE A 46 15.13 4.54 -15.58
N GLU A 47 16.23 5.21 -15.90
CA GLU A 47 17.34 5.53 -14.98
C GLU A 47 16.87 6.42 -13.81
N GLU A 48 15.90 7.29 -14.03
CA GLU A 48 15.31 8.14 -12.99
C GLU A 48 14.35 7.36 -12.08
N LEU A 49 13.77 6.27 -12.58
CA LEU A 49 12.80 5.46 -11.85
C LEU A 49 13.48 4.45 -10.91
N ILE A 50 14.45 3.70 -11.41
CA ILE A 50 15.06 2.59 -10.68
C ILE A 50 16.57 2.51 -10.92
N SER A 51 17.32 2.34 -9.83
CA SER A 51 18.79 2.30 -9.87
C SER A 51 19.36 0.95 -10.30
N ASP A 52 18.59 -0.12 -10.16
CA ASP A 52 19.03 -1.47 -10.51
C ASP A 52 19.04 -1.67 -12.03
N GLU A 53 20.23 -1.91 -12.58
CA GLU A 53 20.48 -2.08 -14.02
C GLU A 53 19.65 -3.20 -14.66
N HIS A 54 19.51 -4.32 -13.94
CA HIS A 54 18.82 -5.49 -14.46
C HIS A 54 17.33 -5.18 -14.66
N TYR A 55 16.68 -4.60 -13.64
CA TYR A 55 15.27 -4.21 -13.74
C TYR A 55 15.06 -3.06 -14.73
N ARG A 56 15.98 -2.10 -14.79
CA ARG A 56 15.94 -1.00 -15.75
C ARG A 56 15.96 -1.49 -17.19
N SER A 57 16.90 -2.38 -17.51
CA SER A 57 17.02 -2.99 -18.84
C SER A 57 15.79 -3.81 -19.20
N LEU A 58 15.23 -4.55 -18.22
CA LEU A 58 14.00 -5.32 -18.41
C LEU A 58 12.80 -4.42 -18.72
N LEU A 59 12.58 -3.36 -17.93
CA LEU A 59 11.49 -2.42 -18.16
C LEU A 59 11.65 -1.69 -19.49
N SER A 60 12.85 -1.22 -19.81
CA SER A 60 13.13 -0.60 -21.11
C SER A 60 12.78 -1.54 -22.27
N SER A 61 13.16 -2.82 -22.18
CA SER A 61 12.80 -3.81 -23.21
C SER A 61 11.28 -4.07 -23.30
N LEU A 62 10.57 -4.11 -22.17
CA LEU A 62 9.13 -4.41 -22.14
C LEU A 62 8.27 -3.25 -22.68
N TYR A 63 8.75 -2.02 -22.52
CA TYR A 63 8.05 -0.79 -22.90
C TYR A 63 8.70 -0.06 -24.07
N ASN A 64 9.42 -0.79 -24.94
CA ASN A 64 10.06 -0.26 -26.16
C ASN A 64 10.94 0.99 -25.92
N GLY A 65 11.59 1.07 -24.77
CA GLY A 65 12.44 2.18 -24.35
C GLY A 65 11.69 3.45 -23.95
N SER A 66 10.36 3.47 -23.96
CA SER A 66 9.56 4.67 -23.64
C SER A 66 8.92 4.56 -22.25
N ILE A 67 9.42 5.35 -21.30
CA ILE A 67 8.86 5.45 -19.95
C ILE A 67 7.44 6.03 -19.94
N ASP A 68 7.06 6.82 -20.94
CA ASP A 68 5.71 7.38 -21.06
C ASP A 68 4.63 6.32 -21.34
N THR A 69 5.02 5.10 -21.72
CA THR A 69 4.09 3.98 -21.94
C THR A 69 4.01 3.01 -20.76
N LEU A 70 4.79 3.26 -19.70
CA LEU A 70 4.84 2.43 -18.51
C LEU A 70 3.46 2.40 -17.82
N ASP A 71 2.92 1.22 -17.53
CA ASP A 71 1.67 1.09 -16.77
C ASP A 71 1.83 1.69 -15.35
N ALA A 72 0.86 2.47 -14.88
CA ALA A 72 0.94 3.12 -13.57
C ALA A 72 1.17 2.13 -12.41
N TYR A 73 0.53 0.95 -12.44
CA TYR A 73 0.74 -0.09 -11.44
C TYR A 73 2.20 -0.57 -11.40
N VAL A 74 2.81 -0.80 -12.57
CA VAL A 74 4.20 -1.26 -12.65
C VAL A 74 5.14 -0.18 -12.17
N GLY A 75 4.93 1.07 -12.59
CA GLY A 75 5.74 2.19 -12.12
C GLY A 75 5.65 2.40 -10.60
N MET A 76 4.45 2.35 -10.00
CA MET A 76 4.29 2.45 -8.54
C MET A 76 4.98 1.32 -7.77
N MET A 77 5.06 0.11 -8.34
CA MET A 77 5.76 -1.02 -7.73
C MET A 77 7.28 -0.95 -7.90
N ALA A 78 7.75 -0.31 -8.97
CA ALA A 78 9.18 -0.13 -9.26
C ALA A 78 9.79 1.07 -8.52
N GLU A 79 8.97 2.07 -8.18
CA GLU A 79 9.42 3.30 -7.55
C GLU A 79 9.97 3.04 -6.13
N PRO A 80 11.19 3.52 -5.81
CA PRO A 80 11.78 3.31 -4.50
C PRO A 80 10.97 4.00 -3.41
N PRO A 81 10.99 3.50 -2.15
CA PRO A 81 10.24 4.12 -1.06
C PRO A 81 10.60 5.59 -0.86
N ALA A 82 9.58 6.44 -0.74
CA ALA A 82 9.75 7.84 -0.38
C ALA A 82 10.20 7.97 1.09
N MET A 83 10.81 9.10 1.45
CA MET A 83 11.29 9.35 2.81
C MET A 83 10.17 9.18 3.85
N GLY A 84 10.37 8.28 4.81
CA GLY A 84 9.40 7.98 5.86
C GLY A 84 8.16 7.20 5.41
N ALA A 85 8.19 6.59 4.21
CA ALA A 85 7.12 5.78 3.66
C ALA A 85 7.63 4.39 3.25
N LEU A 86 6.71 3.44 3.13
CA LEU A 86 6.98 2.09 2.60
C LEU A 86 6.76 2.00 1.08
N VAL A 87 6.34 3.09 0.45
CA VAL A 87 5.93 3.17 -0.95
C VAL A 87 6.57 4.38 -1.63
N GLY A 88 6.69 4.35 -2.95
CA GLY A 88 7.18 5.48 -3.75
C GLY A 88 6.29 6.73 -3.72
N GLU A 89 6.75 7.82 -4.32
CA GLU A 89 6.09 9.13 -4.25
C GLU A 89 4.69 9.10 -4.86
N LEU A 90 4.52 8.47 -6.03
CA LEU A 90 3.22 8.37 -6.68
C LEU A 90 2.22 7.59 -5.83
N ALA A 91 2.60 6.40 -5.37
CA ALA A 91 1.73 5.58 -4.52
C ALA A 91 1.38 6.31 -3.21
N ARG A 92 2.34 7.01 -2.61
CA ARG A 92 2.10 7.85 -1.42
C ARG A 92 1.08 8.95 -1.70
N ALA A 93 1.21 9.67 -2.81
CA ALA A 93 0.28 10.73 -3.18
C ALA A 93 -1.15 10.19 -3.41
N VAL A 94 -1.28 9.07 -4.13
CA VAL A 94 -2.56 8.37 -4.37
C VAL A 94 -3.21 7.96 -3.05
N ILE A 95 -2.45 7.34 -2.13
CA ILE A 95 -2.95 6.89 -0.83
C ILE A 95 -3.42 8.09 0.01
N ILE A 96 -2.61 9.15 0.11
CA ILE A 96 -2.97 10.35 0.87
C ILE A 96 -4.27 10.96 0.35
N GLU A 97 -4.38 11.15 -0.96
CA GLU A 97 -5.56 11.74 -1.59
C GLU A 97 -6.80 10.86 -1.35
N HIS A 98 -6.67 9.55 -1.58
CA HIS A 98 -7.76 8.60 -1.41
C HIS A 98 -8.28 8.58 0.04
N PHE A 99 -7.41 8.37 1.02
CA PHE A 99 -7.81 8.29 2.42
C PHE A 99 -8.31 9.63 2.96
N THR A 100 -7.78 10.76 2.47
CA THR A 100 -8.29 12.09 2.81
C THR A 100 -9.72 12.28 2.33
N ARG A 101 -10.01 11.89 1.07
CA ARG A 101 -11.36 11.97 0.50
C ARG A 101 -12.35 11.01 1.16
N VAL A 102 -11.93 9.77 1.43
CA VAL A 102 -12.77 8.80 2.15
C VAL A 102 -13.15 9.35 3.52
N ARG A 103 -12.18 9.86 4.28
CA ARG A 103 -12.44 10.49 5.58
C ARG A 103 -13.38 11.69 5.48
N ALA A 104 -13.10 12.61 4.55
CA ALA A 104 -13.84 13.87 4.44
C ALA A 104 -15.25 13.67 3.85
N GLY A 105 -15.43 12.69 2.97
CA GLY A 105 -16.70 12.38 2.31
C GLY A 105 -17.62 11.48 3.12
N ASP A 106 -17.12 10.85 4.20
CA ASP A 106 -17.93 9.98 5.04
C ASP A 106 -18.71 10.78 6.10
N ARG A 107 -20.03 10.85 5.92
CA ARG A 107 -20.95 11.43 6.90
C ARG A 107 -20.87 10.73 8.26
N PHE A 108 -20.51 9.45 8.29
CA PHE A 108 -20.36 8.64 9.49
C PHE A 108 -18.91 8.48 9.94
N TRP A 109 -17.98 9.27 9.40
CA TRP A 109 -16.65 9.38 9.99
C TRP A 109 -16.77 9.69 11.48
N TYR A 110 -16.08 8.93 12.32
CA TYR A 110 -16.35 8.93 13.77
C TYR A 110 -16.13 10.30 14.45
N GLU A 111 -15.25 11.15 13.89
CA GLU A 111 -15.03 12.51 14.41
C GLU A 111 -16.01 13.56 13.84
N ASN A 112 -16.90 13.16 12.92
CA ASN A 112 -17.85 14.06 12.32
C ASN A 112 -18.96 14.43 13.31
N SER A 113 -19.12 15.73 13.56
CA SER A 113 -20.12 16.29 14.48
C SER A 113 -21.21 17.10 13.78
N ALA A 114 -21.24 17.07 12.44
CA ALA A 114 -22.28 17.76 11.67
C ALA A 114 -23.67 17.15 11.95
N PRO A 115 -24.76 17.96 11.84
CA PRO A 115 -26.12 17.44 11.95
C PRO A 115 -26.36 16.26 11.01
N GLY A 116 -26.90 15.16 11.55
CA GLY A 116 -27.11 13.92 10.80
C GLY A 116 -25.87 13.02 10.66
N GLY A 117 -24.76 13.38 11.29
CA GLY A 117 -23.60 12.50 11.53
C GLY A 117 -23.81 11.57 12.73
N PRO A 118 -22.74 10.89 13.20
CA PRO A 118 -22.84 9.87 14.26
C PRO A 118 -23.15 10.44 15.65
N GLN A 119 -22.91 11.74 15.88
CA GLN A 119 -23.23 12.43 17.15
C GLN A 119 -22.74 11.68 18.40
N LEU A 120 -21.50 11.16 18.34
CA LEU A 120 -20.89 10.42 19.44
C LEU A 120 -20.64 11.34 20.64
N SER A 121 -20.81 10.80 21.85
CA SER A 121 -20.49 11.52 23.08
C SER A 121 -18.97 11.71 23.21
N LYS A 122 -18.55 12.67 24.04
CA LYS A 122 -17.12 12.93 24.28
C LYS A 122 -16.41 11.72 24.88
N GLU A 123 -17.12 10.97 25.71
CA GLU A 123 -16.64 9.77 26.39
C GLU A 123 -16.38 8.65 25.37
N VAL A 124 -17.32 8.42 24.45
CA VAL A 124 -17.16 7.43 23.37
C VAL A 124 -16.04 7.84 22.42
N LEU A 125 -15.94 9.13 22.06
CA LEU A 125 -14.83 9.63 21.23
C LEU A 125 -13.47 9.42 21.89
N ALA A 126 -13.37 9.64 23.20
CA ALA A 126 -12.15 9.38 23.95
C ALA A 126 -11.80 7.88 23.97
N GLU A 127 -12.79 7.02 24.16
CA GLU A 127 -12.60 5.56 24.11
C GLU A 127 -12.08 5.11 22.74
N ILE A 128 -12.71 5.55 21.64
CA ILE A 128 -12.28 5.24 20.27
C ILE A 128 -10.84 5.69 20.04
N LYS A 129 -10.50 6.93 20.42
CA LYS A 129 -9.15 7.49 20.23
C LYS A 129 -8.07 6.77 21.05
N SER A 130 -8.45 6.21 22.20
CA SER A 130 -7.55 5.41 23.05
C SER A 130 -7.45 3.94 22.65
N THR A 131 -8.35 3.45 21.78
CA THR A 131 -8.40 2.03 21.42
C THR A 131 -7.37 1.72 20.33
N THR A 132 -6.48 0.77 20.60
CA THR A 132 -5.52 0.23 19.63
C THR A 132 -6.00 -1.11 19.07
N PHE A 133 -5.41 -1.56 17.96
CA PHE A 133 -5.69 -2.90 17.44
C PHE A 133 -5.24 -4.00 18.43
N GLY A 134 -4.19 -3.76 19.21
CA GLY A 134 -3.77 -4.66 20.30
C GLY A 134 -4.84 -4.82 21.39
N ASP A 135 -5.55 -3.75 21.74
CA ASP A 135 -6.68 -3.82 22.67
C ASP A 135 -7.84 -4.64 22.11
N LEU A 136 -8.12 -4.50 20.81
CA LEU A 136 -9.15 -5.30 20.14
C LEU A 136 -8.81 -6.79 20.16
N LEU A 137 -7.55 -7.15 19.93
CA LEU A 137 -7.10 -8.54 20.04
C LEU A 137 -7.27 -9.05 21.47
N ALA A 138 -6.76 -8.34 22.48
CA ALA A 138 -6.84 -8.79 23.88
C ALA A 138 -8.28 -8.97 24.38
N ARG A 139 -9.26 -8.21 23.84
CA ARG A 139 -10.69 -8.36 24.17
C ARG A 139 -11.34 -9.61 23.56
N ASN A 140 -10.82 -10.13 22.44
CA ASN A 140 -11.49 -11.18 21.66
C ASN A 140 -10.70 -12.49 21.59
N ILE A 141 -9.39 -12.46 21.80
CA ILE A 141 -8.51 -13.62 21.81
C ILE A 141 -7.60 -13.56 23.04
N ASN A 142 -7.30 -14.72 23.64
CA ASN A 142 -6.58 -14.81 24.91
C ASN A 142 -5.06 -14.52 24.75
N ILE A 143 -4.74 -13.29 24.36
CA ILE A 143 -3.38 -12.80 24.09
C ILE A 143 -3.19 -11.47 24.82
N SER A 144 -2.02 -11.26 25.42
CA SER A 144 -1.67 -10.00 26.08
C SER A 144 -1.56 -8.84 25.09
N SER A 145 -2.18 -7.70 25.42
CA SER A 145 -2.11 -6.46 24.62
C SER A 145 -0.68 -5.91 24.51
N SER A 146 0.16 -6.13 25.52
CA SER A 146 1.56 -5.66 25.55
C SER A 146 2.42 -6.24 24.42
N ARG A 147 2.08 -7.44 23.92
CA ARG A 147 2.80 -8.07 22.80
C ARG A 147 2.49 -7.40 21.45
N TRP A 148 1.36 -6.70 21.34
CA TRP A 148 0.82 -6.17 20.09
C TRP A 148 0.55 -4.66 20.17
N ALA A 149 1.33 -3.94 20.98
CA ALA A 149 1.19 -2.49 21.13
C ALA A 149 1.38 -1.74 19.80
N SER A 150 2.19 -2.28 18.86
CA SER A 150 2.25 -1.86 17.47
C SER A 150 2.14 -3.07 16.54
N PRO A 151 0.92 -3.52 16.21
CA PRO A 151 0.71 -4.77 15.47
C PRO A 151 1.10 -4.67 13.99
N PHE A 152 1.46 -3.47 13.52
CA PHE A 152 1.92 -3.19 12.16
C PHE A 152 3.44 -2.99 12.09
N SER A 153 4.12 -3.03 13.23
CA SER A 153 5.59 -3.03 13.30
C SER A 153 6.07 -4.46 13.53
N PRO A 154 7.21 -4.85 12.91
CA PRO A 154 7.87 -6.10 13.30
C PRO A 154 8.21 -6.08 14.79
N THR A 155 8.10 -7.23 15.45
CA THR A 155 8.67 -7.38 16.80
C THR A 155 10.19 -7.44 16.72
N GLU A 156 10.88 -7.11 17.81
CA GLU A 156 12.35 -7.28 17.92
C GLU A 156 12.78 -8.71 17.57
N GLU A 157 11.99 -9.72 17.99
CA GLU A 157 12.17 -11.13 17.65
C GLU A 157 12.18 -11.37 16.13
N CYS A 158 11.30 -10.70 15.37
CA CYS A 158 11.26 -10.79 13.92
C CYS A 158 12.40 -10.05 13.21
N LEU A 159 12.91 -8.97 13.81
CA LEU A 159 13.99 -8.16 13.23
C LEU A 159 15.36 -8.83 13.38
N HIS A 160 15.56 -9.58 14.45
CA HIS A 160 16.84 -10.21 14.77
C HIS A 160 16.96 -11.66 14.31
N GLY A 161 15.88 -12.26 13.82
CA GLY A 161 15.83 -13.68 13.50
C GLY A 161 15.91 -14.52 14.77
N ASP A 162 15.25 -15.69 14.76
CA ASP A 162 15.45 -16.66 15.81
C ASP A 162 16.91 -17.14 15.75
N GLN A 163 17.76 -16.76 16.71
CA GLN A 163 19.14 -17.24 16.79
C GLN A 163 19.23 -18.71 17.23
N THR A 164 18.12 -19.47 17.21
CA THR A 164 18.13 -20.88 17.66
C THR A 164 18.40 -21.90 16.55
N ASP A 165 18.60 -21.51 15.30
CA ASP A 165 19.12 -22.43 14.28
C ASP A 165 20.66 -22.42 14.29
N ASP A 166 21.26 -22.85 15.40
CA ASP A 166 22.67 -23.26 15.45
C ASP A 166 23.02 -24.04 16.73
N LEU A 167 22.39 -25.21 16.96
CA LEU A 167 22.99 -26.29 17.78
C LEU A 167 22.38 -27.66 17.43
N GLY A 168 23.10 -28.47 16.65
CA GLY A 168 22.99 -29.94 16.63
C GLY A 168 22.65 -30.58 15.30
#